data_AF-A0A529NZ23-F1
#
_entry.id   AF-A0A529NZ23-F1
#
_cell.length_a   1.000
_cell.length_b   1.000
_cell.length_c   1.000
_cell.angle_alpha   90.00
_cell.angle_beta   90.00
_cell.angle_gamma   90.00
#
_symmetry.space_group_name_H-M   'P 1'
#
loop_
_entity.id
_entity.type
_entity.pdbx_description
1 polymer ?
#
loop_
_entity_poly.entity_id
_entity_poly.type
_entity_poly.pdbx_seq_one_letter_code
_entity_poly.pdbx_strand_id
1 'polypeptide(L)'
;NFFEANLSHVSPADTTLSVTLPNNNSGGGTLKLCANLRYHPFFLPAAAMLIGRTASDRSLAACSEVRLKNTLEVALVLDNSGSMSNLGTGAGQKRIDLLKQAAKQLVDTLAQQAAAIKQIDKPVQFSIVPFAASVNVGTQNDNASWMDTYGLSPVHHENFDWTTLNATNKYAQKFNGIWYKKGSDWGEQEGQMLTRFSLYRDMKVVTSHERIVGSKRVVCDEYRSNHTCKRSHDEYDYNDTYGPFASWQGCVEDRPYPYNVNDAPA
;
A
#
# COMPACT_ATOMS: atom_id res chain seq x y z
N ASN A 1 -49.09 27.66 23.49
CA ASN A 1 -48.42 26.91 22.41
C ASN A 1 -48.89 25.45 22.46
N PHE A 2 -49.57 24.93 21.43
CA PHE A 2 -50.16 23.58 21.41
C PHE A 2 -49.14 22.46 21.66
N PHE A 3 -47.89 22.66 21.24
CA PHE A 3 -46.82 21.68 21.40
C PHE A 3 -46.27 21.62 22.84
N GLU A 4 -46.31 22.72 23.60
CA GLU A 4 -45.78 22.78 24.97
C GLU A 4 -46.70 22.09 26.00
N ALA A 5 -48.02 22.14 25.83
CA ALA A 5 -48.97 21.49 26.75
C ALA A 5 -48.88 19.95 26.75
N ASN A 6 -48.41 19.38 25.63
CA ASN A 6 -48.14 17.95 25.51
C ASN A 6 -46.79 17.56 26.14
N LEU A 7 -45.84 18.50 26.28
CA LEU A 7 -44.51 18.25 26.86
C LEU A 7 -44.44 18.53 28.36
N SER A 8 -45.35 19.36 28.91
CA SER A 8 -45.39 19.69 30.34
C SER A 8 -45.75 18.51 31.26
N HIS A 9 -46.14 17.37 30.70
CA HIS A 9 -46.49 16.13 31.42
C HIS A 9 -45.44 15.02 31.26
N VAL A 10 -44.26 15.34 30.73
CA VAL A 10 -43.12 14.39 30.75
C VAL A 10 -42.59 14.33 32.18
N SER A 11 -43.11 13.38 32.97
CA SER A 11 -42.64 13.14 34.33
C SER A 11 -41.32 12.38 34.32
N PRO A 12 -40.30 12.82 35.07
CA PRO A 12 -39.09 12.03 35.28
C PRO A 12 -39.36 10.63 35.85
N ALA A 13 -40.47 10.45 36.60
CA ALA A 13 -40.88 9.15 37.15
C ALA A 13 -41.35 8.15 36.08
N ASP A 14 -41.76 8.63 34.90
CA ASP A 14 -42.17 7.79 33.77
C ASP A 14 -40.98 7.40 32.87
N THR A 15 -39.76 7.79 33.26
CA THR A 15 -38.52 7.46 32.57
C THR A 15 -37.73 6.44 33.37
N THR A 16 -37.47 5.28 32.77
CA THR A 16 -36.57 4.26 33.35
C THR A 16 -35.21 4.33 32.65
N LEU A 17 -34.15 4.58 33.42
CA LEU A 17 -32.77 4.50 32.96
C LEU A 17 -32.20 3.13 33.30
N SER A 18 -31.77 2.37 32.29
CA SER A 18 -31.08 1.10 32.47
C SER A 18 -29.63 1.21 32.02
N VAL A 19 -28.71 0.85 32.91
CA VAL A 19 -27.27 0.72 32.64
C VAL A 19 -26.94 -0.76 32.59
N THR A 20 -26.43 -1.23 31.45
CA THR A 20 -25.82 -2.55 31.35
C THR A 20 -24.32 -2.42 31.43
N LEU A 21 -23.75 -2.88 32.53
CA LEU A 21 -22.30 -2.94 32.74
C LEU A 21 -21.70 -4.14 32.00
N PRO A 22 -20.45 -4.04 31.54
CA PRO A 22 -19.73 -5.16 30.96
C PRO A 22 -19.65 -6.33 31.93
N ASN A 23 -19.88 -7.56 31.45
CA ASN A 23 -19.67 -8.77 32.24
C ASN A 23 -18.79 -9.78 31.50
N ASN A 24 -18.04 -10.58 32.27
CA ASN A 24 -17.01 -11.47 31.73
C ASN A 24 -17.56 -12.78 31.14
N ASN A 25 -18.86 -13.07 31.28
CA ASN A 25 -19.39 -14.41 31.05
C ASN A 25 -20.19 -14.56 29.75
N SER A 26 -20.60 -13.47 29.08
CA SER A 26 -21.35 -13.56 27.82
C SER A 26 -21.18 -12.28 26.98
N GLY A 27 -20.04 -12.15 26.31
CA GLY A 27 -19.93 -11.38 25.07
C GLY A 27 -20.13 -9.86 25.10
N GLY A 28 -19.94 -9.14 26.20
CA GLY A 28 -20.29 -7.71 26.24
C GLY A 28 -19.25 -6.81 26.88
N GLY A 29 -18.16 -6.46 26.17
CA GLY A 29 -17.34 -5.27 26.45
C GLY A 29 -18.05 -3.95 26.12
N THR A 30 -19.38 -3.95 26.15
CA THR A 30 -20.26 -2.88 25.72
C THR A 30 -20.92 -2.26 26.94
N LEU A 31 -20.61 -1.00 27.20
CA LEU A 31 -21.41 -0.19 28.11
C LEU A 31 -22.64 0.27 27.34
N LYS A 32 -23.82 -0.18 27.76
CA LYS A 32 -25.09 0.22 27.15
C LYS A 32 -25.90 1.04 28.14
N LEU A 33 -26.31 2.23 27.70
CA LEU A 33 -27.20 3.12 28.42
C LEU A 33 -28.50 3.23 27.62
N CYS A 34 -29.63 2.85 28.20
CA CYS A 34 -30.93 3.04 27.59
C CYS A 34 -31.86 3.83 28.51
N ALA A 35 -32.53 4.83 27.94
CA ALA A 35 -33.63 5.54 28.58
C ALA A 35 -34.94 5.12 27.88
N ASN A 36 -35.88 4.62 28.66
CA ASN A 36 -37.23 4.29 28.19
C ASN A 36 -38.22 5.25 28.85
N LEU A 37 -38.93 6.04 28.05
CA LEU A 37 -39.98 6.96 28.48
C LEU A 37 -41.34 6.39 28.10
N ARG A 38 -42.24 6.27 29.07
CA ARG A 38 -43.67 6.03 28.82
C ARG A 38 -44.38 7.37 28.70
N TYR A 39 -44.67 7.77 27.47
CA TYR A 39 -45.35 9.01 27.17
C TYR A 39 -46.87 8.84 27.18
N HIS A 40 -47.54 9.65 28.01
CA HIS A 40 -48.99 9.70 28.16
C HIS A 40 -49.54 10.90 27.39
N PRO A 41 -49.99 10.74 26.13
CA PRO A 41 -50.44 11.87 25.31
C PRO A 41 -51.77 12.42 25.83
N PHE A 42 -51.82 13.71 26.16
CA PHE A 42 -53.00 14.32 26.78
C PHE A 42 -54.22 14.35 25.84
N PHE A 43 -54.01 14.70 24.56
CA PHE A 43 -55.11 14.89 23.60
C PHE A 43 -55.42 13.66 22.75
N LEU A 44 -54.53 12.68 22.68
CA LEU A 44 -54.69 11.52 21.81
C LEU A 44 -55.91 10.65 22.19
N PRO A 45 -56.23 10.40 23.49
CA PRO A 45 -57.43 9.65 23.86
C PRO A 45 -58.72 10.32 23.42
N ALA A 46 -58.84 11.64 23.61
CA ALA A 46 -60.01 12.40 23.19
C ALA A 46 -60.17 12.42 21.66
N ALA A 47 -59.07 12.62 20.93
CA ALA A 47 -59.07 12.57 19.47
C ALA A 47 -59.41 11.17 18.94
N ALA A 48 -58.89 10.10 19.55
CA ALA A 48 -59.22 8.74 19.20
C ALA A 48 -60.71 8.44 19.43
N MET A 49 -61.27 8.90 20.55
CA MET A 49 -62.69 8.73 20.88
C MET A 49 -63.61 9.38 19.83
N LEU A 50 -63.25 10.57 19.33
CA LEU A 50 -64.00 11.30 18.29
C LEU A 50 -64.06 10.56 16.94
N ILE A 51 -63.09 9.68 16.66
CA ILE A 51 -63.04 8.86 15.44
C ILE A 51 -63.41 7.39 15.72
N GLY A 52 -64.02 7.11 16.87
CA GLY A 52 -64.47 5.76 17.26
C GLY A 52 -63.33 4.77 17.53
N ARG A 53 -62.17 5.24 17.96
CA ARG A 53 -60.98 4.44 18.27
C ARG A 53 -60.56 4.59 19.74
N THR A 54 -59.76 3.65 20.20
CA THR A 54 -59.08 3.73 21.50
C THR A 54 -57.63 4.20 21.30
N ALA A 55 -57.13 4.99 22.25
CA ALA A 55 -55.73 5.38 22.31
C ALA A 55 -55.01 4.64 23.44
N SER A 56 -53.70 4.54 23.32
CA SER A 56 -52.81 3.98 24.33
C SER A 56 -51.58 4.84 24.45
N ASP A 57 -50.86 4.68 25.57
CA ASP A 57 -49.57 5.33 25.80
C ASP A 57 -48.56 4.96 24.71
N ARG A 58 -47.52 5.78 24.58
CA ARG A 58 -46.43 5.55 23.64
C ARG A 58 -45.14 5.32 24.41
N SER A 59 -44.42 4.26 24.07
CA SER A 59 -43.08 4.02 24.58
C SER A 59 -42.07 4.64 23.62
N LEU A 60 -41.19 5.48 24.15
CA LEU A 60 -40.05 6.04 23.45
C LEU A 60 -38.78 5.48 24.08
N ALA A 61 -37.87 4.97 23.27
CA ALA A 61 -36.61 4.44 23.74
C ALA A 61 -35.45 5.15 23.04
N ALA A 62 -34.46 5.58 23.82
CA ALA A 62 -33.18 6.07 23.33
C ALA A 62 -32.07 5.25 23.98
N CYS A 63 -31.22 4.63 23.17
CA CYS A 63 -30.09 3.85 23.64
C CYS A 63 -28.79 4.39 23.04
N SER A 64 -27.76 4.48 23.87
CA SER A 64 -26.38 4.71 23.47
C SER A 64 -25.55 3.51 23.90
N GLU A 65 -24.70 3.03 23.00
CA GLU A 65 -23.85 1.87 23.24
C GLU A 65 -22.41 2.22 22.88
N VAL A 66 -21.49 1.97 23.81
CA VAL A 66 -20.05 2.18 23.61
C VAL A 66 -19.34 0.87 23.86
N ARG A 67 -18.60 0.39 22.87
CA ARG A 67 -17.75 -0.80 22.99
C ARG A 67 -16.35 -0.38 23.42
N LEU A 68 -15.94 -0.84 24.60
CA LEU A 68 -14.59 -0.65 25.14
C LEU A 68 -13.66 -1.62 24.38
N LYS A 69 -12.80 -1.10 23.50
CA LYS A 69 -11.93 -1.91 22.61
C LYS A 69 -10.46 -1.73 22.99
N ASN A 70 -9.77 -2.85 23.22
CA ASN A 70 -8.31 -2.93 23.17
C ASN A 70 -7.93 -3.93 22.07
N THR A 71 -7.88 -3.49 20.82
CA THR A 71 -7.28 -4.27 19.72
C THR A 71 -5.80 -3.93 19.62
N LEU A 72 -4.94 -4.92 19.38
CA LEU A 72 -3.51 -4.71 19.19
C LEU A 72 -3.14 -5.04 17.74
N GLU A 73 -2.51 -4.09 17.04
CA GLU A 73 -1.95 -4.29 15.71
C GLU A 73 -0.42 -4.26 15.81
N VAL A 74 0.25 -5.31 15.33
CA VAL A 74 1.71 -5.47 15.42
C VAL A 74 2.29 -5.70 14.03
N ALA A 75 3.22 -4.84 13.62
CA ALA A 75 4.01 -5.04 12.41
C ALA A 75 5.41 -5.58 12.76
N LEU A 76 5.73 -6.77 12.27
CA LEU A 76 7.04 -7.40 12.43
C LEU A 76 7.89 -7.11 11.19
N VAL A 77 8.81 -6.15 11.31
CA VAL A 77 9.79 -5.82 10.27
C VAL A 77 11.04 -6.66 10.51
N LEU A 78 11.28 -7.65 9.65
CA LEU A 78 12.25 -8.73 9.89
C LEU A 78 13.39 -8.67 8.87
N ASP A 79 14.61 -8.48 9.35
CA ASP A 79 15.82 -8.50 8.51
C ASP A 79 16.04 -9.91 7.94
N ASN A 80 16.13 -10.01 6.62
CA ASN A 80 16.46 -11.24 5.88
C ASN A 80 17.72 -11.11 5.01
N SER A 81 18.56 -10.11 5.28
CA SER A 81 19.83 -9.87 4.61
C SER A 81 20.79 -11.06 4.69
N GLY A 82 21.81 -11.09 3.82
CA GLY A 82 22.78 -12.19 3.77
C GLY A 82 23.47 -12.46 5.12
N SER A 83 23.66 -11.42 5.96
CA SER A 83 24.26 -11.54 7.29
C SER A 83 23.46 -12.44 8.25
N MET A 84 22.16 -12.61 7.99
CA MET A 84 21.26 -13.46 8.78
C MET A 84 21.48 -14.96 8.54
N SER A 85 22.25 -15.32 7.51
CA SER A 85 22.70 -16.70 7.28
C SER A 85 23.86 -17.12 8.20
N ASN A 86 24.51 -16.16 8.87
CA ASN A 86 25.58 -16.43 9.82
C ASN A 86 25.06 -17.04 11.11
N LEU A 87 25.94 -17.72 11.85
CA LEU A 87 25.60 -18.23 13.17
C LEU A 87 25.34 -17.10 14.17
N GLY A 88 24.32 -17.29 15.00
CA GLY A 88 24.03 -16.46 16.16
C GLY A 88 25.07 -16.70 17.25
N THR A 89 25.44 -15.63 17.96
CA THR A 89 26.36 -15.71 19.09
C THR A 89 25.78 -16.62 20.17
N GLY A 90 26.51 -17.68 20.54
CA GLY A 90 26.16 -18.56 21.66
C GLY A 90 25.13 -19.67 21.39
N ALA A 91 24.48 -19.69 20.22
CA ALA A 91 23.41 -20.66 19.93
C ALA A 91 23.78 -21.74 18.89
N GLY A 92 24.85 -21.56 18.11
CA GLY A 92 25.25 -22.50 17.06
C GLY A 92 24.25 -22.65 15.90
N GLN A 93 23.18 -21.86 15.88
CA GLN A 93 22.13 -21.81 14.86
C GLN A 93 22.27 -20.55 14.01
N LYS A 94 21.73 -20.56 12.78
CA LYS A 94 21.71 -19.34 11.94
C LYS A 94 20.84 -18.27 12.59
N ARG A 95 21.25 -17.00 12.51
CA ARG A 95 20.49 -15.85 13.04
C ARG A 95 19.06 -15.80 12.49
N ILE A 96 18.87 -16.15 11.22
CA ILE A 96 17.54 -16.21 10.59
C ILE A 96 16.63 -17.27 11.23
N ASP A 97 17.19 -18.40 11.66
CA ASP A 97 16.41 -19.46 12.30
C ASP A 97 16.03 -19.08 13.73
N LEU A 98 16.92 -18.39 14.44
CA LEU A 98 16.64 -17.80 15.75
C LEU A 98 15.56 -16.71 15.65
N LEU A 99 15.65 -15.82 14.66
CA LEU A 99 14.65 -14.77 14.44
C LEU A 99 13.27 -15.37 14.16
N LYS A 100 13.20 -16.40 13.31
CA LYS A 100 11.94 -17.12 13.03
C LYS A 100 11.38 -17.77 14.29
N GLN A 101 12.21 -18.38 15.13
CA GLN A 101 11.77 -18.99 16.38
C GLN A 101 11.23 -17.94 17.36
N ALA A 102 11.95 -16.84 17.58
CA ALA A 102 11.53 -15.76 18.46
C ALA A 102 10.25 -15.08 17.96
N ALA A 103 10.14 -14.81 16.65
CA ALA A 103 8.94 -14.22 16.05
C ALA A 103 7.72 -15.14 16.21
N LYS A 104 7.88 -16.46 16.01
CA LYS A 104 6.82 -17.44 16.27
C LYS A 104 6.40 -17.43 17.74
N GLN A 105 7.35 -17.48 18.67
CA GLN A 105 7.06 -17.43 20.10
C GLN A 105 6.31 -16.15 20.50
N LEU A 106 6.68 -15.00 19.93
CA LEU A 106 5.98 -13.73 20.16
C LEU A 106 4.53 -13.81 19.65
N VAL A 107 4.33 -14.25 18.42
CA VAL A 107 2.99 -14.41 17.81
C VAL A 107 2.14 -15.38 18.63
N ASP A 108 2.68 -16.54 18.99
CA ASP A 108 1.99 -17.56 19.78
C ASP A 108 1.59 -17.02 21.16
N THR A 109 2.51 -16.32 21.84
CA THR A 109 2.26 -15.74 23.17
C THR A 109 1.14 -14.70 23.12
N LEU A 110 1.21 -13.78 22.16
CA LEU A 110 0.19 -12.75 21.99
C LEU A 110 -1.14 -13.33 21.51
N ALA A 111 -1.13 -14.34 20.63
CA ALA A 111 -2.34 -15.03 20.19
C ALA A 111 -3.02 -15.79 21.34
N GLN A 112 -2.26 -16.40 22.25
CA GLN A 112 -2.81 -17.03 23.46
C GLN A 112 -3.48 -16.00 24.38
N GLN A 113 -2.86 -14.84 24.59
CA GLN A 113 -3.48 -13.75 25.35
C GLN A 113 -4.73 -13.22 24.65
N ALA A 114 -4.70 -13.10 23.32
CA ALA A 114 -5.82 -12.69 22.49
C ALA A 114 -6.99 -13.67 22.57
N ALA A 115 -6.73 -14.97 22.66
CA ALA A 115 -7.77 -16.01 22.80
C ALA A 115 -8.53 -15.91 24.14
N ALA A 116 -7.92 -15.33 25.17
CA ALA A 116 -8.63 -15.00 26.41
C ALA A 116 -9.63 -13.84 26.22
N ILE A 117 -9.44 -13.02 25.18
CA ILE A 117 -10.31 -11.88 24.82
C ILE A 117 -11.37 -12.34 23.81
N LYS A 118 -12.33 -13.16 24.27
CA LYS A 118 -13.42 -13.70 23.42
C LYS A 118 -14.43 -12.66 22.93
N GLN A 119 -14.27 -11.40 23.35
CA GLN A 119 -15.27 -10.34 23.18
C GLN A 119 -14.93 -9.40 22.00
N ILE A 120 -13.80 -9.62 21.33
CA ILE A 120 -13.32 -8.77 20.22
C ILE A 120 -13.09 -9.65 18.99
N ASP A 121 -13.61 -9.22 17.84
CA ASP A 121 -13.25 -9.81 16.55
C ASP A 121 -11.84 -9.34 16.19
N LYS A 122 -10.94 -10.28 15.92
CA LYS A 122 -9.50 -10.06 15.68
C LYS A 122 -8.83 -9.22 16.80
N PRO A 123 -8.75 -9.74 18.05
CA PRO A 123 -8.20 -9.01 19.19
C PRO A 123 -6.73 -8.62 19.01
N VAL A 124 -5.98 -9.43 18.25
CA VAL A 124 -4.60 -9.13 17.84
C VAL A 124 -4.46 -9.42 16.35
N GLN A 125 -3.84 -8.49 15.62
CA GLN A 125 -3.50 -8.63 14.21
C GLN A 125 -2.00 -8.46 14.01
N PHE A 126 -1.43 -9.33 13.18
CA PHE A 126 -0.02 -9.29 12.81
C PHE A 126 0.15 -8.99 11.34
N SER A 127 1.12 -8.15 11.02
CA SER A 127 1.71 -8.06 9.68
C SER A 127 3.18 -8.44 9.75
N ILE A 128 3.71 -8.99 8.66
CA ILE A 128 5.13 -9.35 8.54
C ILE A 128 5.67 -8.63 7.32
N VAL A 129 6.79 -7.93 7.50
CA VAL A 129 7.51 -7.22 6.44
C VAL A 129 8.94 -7.74 6.43
N PRO A 130 9.26 -8.76 5.61
CA PRO A 130 10.63 -9.18 5.42
C PRO A 130 11.39 -8.10 4.62
N PHE A 131 12.53 -7.65 5.12
CA PHE A 131 13.32 -6.60 4.48
C PHE A 131 14.81 -6.95 4.42
N ALA A 132 15.47 -6.48 3.36
CA ALA A 132 16.92 -6.34 3.28
C ALA A 132 17.24 -4.95 2.69
N ALA A 133 17.83 -4.88 1.50
CA ALA A 133 17.93 -3.62 0.74
C ALA A 133 16.61 -3.20 0.09
N SER A 134 15.64 -4.13 0.01
CA SER A 134 14.32 -3.90 -0.54
C SER A 134 13.29 -4.77 0.18
N VAL A 135 12.02 -4.41 0.02
CA VAL A 135 10.87 -5.21 0.43
C VAL A 135 10.25 -5.82 -0.81
N ASN A 136 10.07 -7.14 -0.81
CA ASN A 136 9.34 -7.79 -1.89
C ASN A 136 7.83 -7.76 -1.62
N VAL A 137 7.10 -6.99 -2.42
CA VAL A 137 5.65 -6.83 -2.40
C VAL A 137 4.93 -7.76 -3.38
N GLY A 138 5.65 -8.55 -4.19
CA GLY A 138 5.08 -9.47 -5.16
C GLY A 138 4.98 -8.90 -6.58
N THR A 139 5.07 -9.78 -7.58
CA THR A 139 5.11 -9.43 -9.00
C THR A 139 3.80 -8.85 -9.51
N GLN A 140 2.67 -9.19 -8.88
CA GLN A 140 1.33 -8.74 -9.24
C GLN A 140 1.01 -7.31 -8.83
N ASN A 141 1.89 -6.67 -8.06
CA ASN A 141 1.62 -5.37 -7.44
C ASN A 141 2.26 -4.18 -8.16
N ASP A 142 2.83 -4.38 -9.36
CA ASP A 142 3.49 -3.30 -10.13
C ASP A 142 2.59 -2.10 -10.43
N ASN A 143 1.26 -2.31 -10.48
CA ASN A 143 0.24 -1.28 -10.69
C ASN A 143 -0.71 -1.12 -9.49
N ALA A 144 -0.30 -1.57 -8.30
CA ALA A 144 -1.16 -1.48 -7.13
C ALA A 144 -1.44 -0.01 -6.76
N SER A 145 -2.68 0.30 -6.35
CA SER A 145 -3.11 1.67 -6.09
C SER A 145 -2.41 2.35 -4.91
N TRP A 146 -1.78 1.55 -4.03
CA TRP A 146 -1.00 2.04 -2.91
C TRP A 146 0.47 2.34 -3.29
N MET A 147 0.89 1.99 -4.52
CA MET A 147 2.22 2.34 -5.05
C MET A 147 2.21 3.69 -5.76
N ASP A 148 3.32 4.42 -5.65
CA ASP A 148 3.55 5.64 -6.42
C ASP A 148 3.95 5.33 -7.88
N THR A 149 2.99 4.84 -8.65
CA THR A 149 3.17 4.49 -10.07
C THR A 149 3.32 5.72 -10.96
N TYR A 150 2.84 6.88 -10.49
CA TYR A 150 2.85 8.16 -11.18
C TYR A 150 4.09 9.01 -10.89
N GLY A 151 4.89 8.65 -9.89
CA GLY A 151 6.05 9.45 -9.45
C GLY A 151 5.65 10.79 -8.86
N LEU A 152 4.56 10.85 -8.10
CA LEU A 152 4.10 12.06 -7.44
C LEU A 152 4.96 12.42 -6.23
N SER A 153 5.52 11.41 -5.56
CA SER A 153 6.42 11.62 -4.43
C SER A 153 7.75 12.22 -4.91
N PRO A 154 8.26 13.27 -4.23
CA PRO A 154 9.61 13.78 -4.51
C PRO A 154 10.70 12.69 -4.42
N VAL A 155 10.54 11.73 -3.50
CA VAL A 155 11.46 10.59 -3.30
C VAL A 155 11.60 9.75 -4.56
N HIS A 156 10.56 9.69 -5.39
CA HIS A 156 10.59 8.96 -6.66
C HIS A 156 11.69 9.47 -7.60
N HIS A 157 12.08 10.73 -7.47
CA HIS A 157 13.01 11.42 -8.36
C HIS A 157 14.38 11.69 -7.71
N GLU A 158 14.62 11.18 -6.51
CA GLU A 158 15.83 11.46 -5.72
C GLU A 158 17.15 11.20 -6.47
N ASN A 159 17.18 10.19 -7.35
CA ASN A 159 18.34 9.84 -8.18
C ASN A 159 18.26 10.33 -9.64
N PHE A 160 17.22 11.11 -9.98
CA PHE A 160 16.91 11.49 -11.36
C PHE A 160 16.53 12.97 -11.45
N ASP A 161 17.44 13.78 -11.99
CA ASP A 161 17.12 15.15 -12.38
C ASP A 161 16.58 15.20 -13.81
N TRP A 162 15.25 15.13 -13.94
CA TRP A 162 14.57 15.19 -15.24
C TRP A 162 14.75 16.52 -15.97
N THR A 163 15.12 17.60 -15.27
CA THR A 163 15.31 18.92 -15.92
C THR A 163 16.51 18.92 -16.88
N THR A 164 17.43 17.99 -16.70
CA THR A 164 18.57 17.77 -17.58
C THR A 164 18.18 17.17 -18.94
N LEU A 165 17.00 16.54 -19.04
CA LEU A 165 16.45 16.05 -20.31
C LEU A 165 15.75 17.21 -21.04
N ASN A 166 16.51 18.00 -21.78
CA ASN A 166 16.03 19.26 -22.38
C ASN A 166 16.35 19.41 -23.87
N ALA A 167 16.59 18.31 -24.59
CA ALA A 167 16.86 18.38 -26.03
C ALA A 167 15.64 18.87 -26.81
N THR A 168 15.85 19.61 -27.91
CA THR A 168 14.81 20.33 -28.68
C THR A 168 13.57 19.50 -28.98
N ASN A 169 13.76 18.25 -29.45
CA ASN A 169 12.67 17.35 -29.81
C ASN A 169 12.61 16.11 -28.91
N LYS A 170 13.33 16.11 -27.78
CA LYS A 170 13.38 15.02 -26.80
C LYS A 170 13.63 15.55 -25.39
N TYR A 171 12.59 16.03 -24.74
CA TYR A 171 12.69 16.64 -23.42
C TYR A 171 11.69 16.04 -22.42
N ALA A 172 11.93 16.31 -21.14
CA ALA A 172 11.00 16.03 -20.06
C ALA A 172 10.19 17.29 -19.74
N GLN A 173 8.89 17.12 -19.51
CA GLN A 173 8.02 18.21 -19.08
C GLN A 173 7.18 17.79 -17.88
N LYS A 174 7.12 18.65 -16.86
CA LYS A 174 6.28 18.42 -15.69
C LYS A 174 4.89 19.03 -15.89
N PHE A 175 3.84 18.23 -15.67
CA PHE A 175 2.45 18.66 -15.71
C PHE A 175 1.68 17.99 -14.56
N ASN A 176 0.93 18.77 -13.77
CA ASN A 176 0.20 18.28 -12.58
C ASN A 176 1.03 17.40 -11.64
N GLY A 177 2.30 17.75 -11.42
CA GLY A 177 3.18 17.00 -10.53
C GLY A 177 3.91 15.82 -11.19
N ILE A 178 3.46 15.36 -12.36
CA ILE A 178 3.99 14.18 -13.07
C ILE A 178 4.92 14.63 -14.19
N TRP A 179 6.03 13.92 -14.38
CA TRP A 179 6.94 14.13 -15.51
C TRP A 179 6.49 13.32 -16.72
N TYR A 180 6.61 13.91 -17.91
CA TYR A 180 6.22 13.28 -19.18
C TYR A 180 7.33 13.38 -20.21
N LYS A 181 7.45 12.35 -21.05
CA LYS A 181 8.26 12.34 -22.27
C LYS A 181 7.61 13.25 -23.32
N LYS A 182 8.31 14.28 -23.80
CA LYS A 182 7.79 15.24 -24.77
C LYS A 182 8.75 15.48 -25.93
N GLY A 183 8.17 15.64 -27.12
CA GLY A 183 8.89 15.83 -28.37
C GLY A 183 8.88 14.58 -29.26
N SER A 184 8.96 14.82 -30.57
CA SER A 184 8.79 13.79 -31.62
C SER A 184 9.84 12.68 -31.57
N ASP A 185 11.03 12.94 -31.03
CA ASP A 185 12.13 11.98 -31.01
C ASP A 185 11.95 10.90 -29.94
N TRP A 186 10.89 10.99 -29.13
CA TRP A 186 10.42 9.87 -28.31
C TRP A 186 9.64 8.81 -29.10
N GLY A 187 9.19 9.14 -30.32
CA GLY A 187 8.38 8.23 -31.14
C GLY A 187 7.11 7.77 -30.42
N GLU A 188 6.86 6.46 -30.41
CA GLU A 188 5.69 5.86 -29.75
C GLU A 188 5.63 6.08 -28.22
N GLN A 189 6.74 6.53 -27.62
CA GLN A 189 6.80 6.82 -26.18
C GLN A 189 6.41 8.26 -25.84
N GLU A 190 6.17 9.13 -26.84
CA GLU A 190 5.75 10.50 -26.59
C GLU A 190 4.46 10.55 -25.77
N GLY A 191 4.43 11.41 -24.76
CA GLY A 191 3.30 11.57 -23.85
C GLY A 191 3.22 10.52 -22.74
N GLN A 192 4.08 9.49 -22.74
CA GLN A 192 4.18 8.58 -21.60
C GLN A 192 4.85 9.26 -20.40
N MET A 193 4.53 8.75 -19.21
CA MET A 193 5.09 9.26 -17.96
C MET A 193 6.56 8.90 -17.82
N LEU A 194 7.34 9.78 -17.19
CA LEU A 194 8.72 9.57 -16.77
C LEU A 194 8.75 9.24 -15.28
N THR A 195 8.94 7.95 -15.00
CA THR A 195 8.96 7.38 -13.65
C THR A 195 10.09 6.36 -13.55
N ARG A 196 10.52 5.96 -12.35
CA ARG A 196 11.45 4.83 -12.19
C ARG A 196 10.93 3.56 -12.87
N PHE A 197 9.62 3.32 -12.82
CA PHE A 197 8.97 2.20 -13.52
C PHE A 197 9.05 2.32 -15.04
N SER A 198 8.85 3.53 -15.60
CA SER A 198 9.00 3.72 -17.05
C SER A 198 10.45 3.50 -17.47
N LEU A 199 11.42 4.03 -16.73
CA LEU A 199 12.84 3.83 -16.99
C LEU A 199 13.22 2.35 -16.97
N TYR A 200 12.80 1.63 -15.92
CA TYR A 200 13.05 0.19 -15.81
C TYR A 200 12.48 -0.59 -17.00
N ARG A 201 11.30 -0.22 -17.49
CA ARG A 201 10.68 -0.82 -18.69
C ARG A 201 11.38 -0.41 -19.99
N ASP A 202 11.94 0.79 -20.04
CA ASP A 202 12.68 1.31 -21.19
C ASP A 202 14.10 0.73 -21.30
N MET A 203 14.65 0.17 -20.21
CA MET A 203 15.91 -0.54 -20.24
C MET A 203 15.79 -1.80 -21.09
N LYS A 204 16.40 -1.75 -22.28
CA LYS A 204 16.46 -2.85 -23.23
C LYS A 204 17.89 -3.38 -23.36
N VAL A 205 18.00 -4.66 -23.68
CA VAL A 205 19.25 -5.34 -24.01
C VAL A 205 19.15 -6.00 -25.37
N VAL A 206 20.29 -6.18 -26.04
CA VAL A 206 20.37 -7.00 -27.24
C VAL A 206 20.13 -8.46 -26.82
N THR A 207 19.02 -9.02 -27.27
CA THR A 207 18.64 -10.42 -27.01
C THR A 207 19.05 -11.36 -28.14
N SER A 208 19.26 -10.84 -29.35
CA SER A 208 19.83 -11.58 -30.48
C SER A 208 20.72 -10.65 -31.29
N HIS A 209 21.83 -11.18 -31.79
CA HIS A 209 22.80 -10.49 -32.64
C HIS A 209 23.07 -11.38 -33.85
N GLU A 210 22.31 -11.16 -34.92
CA GLU A 210 22.32 -12.04 -36.10
C GLU A 210 23.01 -11.38 -37.27
N ARG A 211 23.98 -12.11 -37.86
CA ARG A 211 24.67 -11.65 -39.06
C ARG A 211 23.72 -11.64 -40.25
N ILE A 212 23.64 -10.52 -40.95
CA ILE A 212 22.83 -10.39 -42.16
C ILE A 212 23.46 -11.25 -43.26
N VAL A 213 22.70 -12.22 -43.78
CA VAL A 213 23.17 -13.13 -44.83
C VAL A 213 23.54 -12.32 -46.08
N GLY A 214 24.76 -12.53 -46.57
CA GLY A 214 25.26 -11.81 -47.76
C GLY A 214 25.86 -10.43 -47.50
N SER A 215 25.93 -9.96 -46.25
CA SER A 215 26.52 -8.65 -45.89
C SER A 215 28.05 -8.61 -45.87
N LYS A 216 28.72 -9.67 -46.32
CA LYS A 216 30.18 -9.76 -46.29
C LYS A 216 30.78 -8.66 -47.18
N ARG A 217 31.54 -7.74 -46.57
CA ARG A 217 32.35 -6.75 -47.27
C ARG A 217 33.82 -6.90 -46.92
N VAL A 218 34.68 -6.84 -47.92
CA VAL A 218 36.14 -6.88 -47.71
C VAL A 218 36.63 -5.45 -47.52
N VAL A 219 37.16 -5.14 -46.34
CA VAL A 219 37.71 -3.84 -46.00
C VAL A 219 39.22 -3.93 -46.00
N CYS A 220 39.87 -3.00 -46.70
CA CYS A 220 41.33 -2.94 -46.75
C CYS A 220 41.88 -2.16 -45.55
N ASP A 221 42.72 -2.80 -44.75
CA ASP A 221 43.37 -2.21 -43.57
C ASP A 221 44.67 -1.48 -43.93
N GLU A 222 45.36 -1.91 -44.98
CA GLU A 222 46.65 -1.36 -45.38
C GLU A 222 46.80 -1.35 -46.91
N TYR A 223 47.14 -0.19 -47.47
CA TYR A 223 47.34 0.01 -48.90
C TYR A 223 48.83 0.01 -49.26
N ARG A 224 49.18 -0.57 -50.41
CA ARG A 224 50.52 -0.43 -51.02
C ARG A 224 50.67 0.95 -51.67
N SER A 225 51.91 1.32 -51.99
CA SER A 225 52.23 2.57 -52.72
C SER A 225 51.50 2.69 -54.07
N ASN A 226 51.20 1.57 -54.73
CA ASN A 226 50.41 1.52 -55.97
C ASN A 226 48.88 1.49 -55.73
N HIS A 227 48.42 1.83 -54.53
CA HIS A 227 47.00 1.90 -54.14
C HIS A 227 46.25 0.55 -54.20
N THR A 228 46.98 -0.57 -54.29
CA THR A 228 46.39 -1.91 -54.15
C THR A 228 46.34 -2.35 -52.70
N CYS A 229 45.33 -3.13 -52.34
CA CYS A 229 45.19 -3.60 -50.96
C CYS A 229 46.29 -4.62 -50.59
N LYS A 230 47.01 -4.36 -49.50
CA LYS A 230 48.06 -5.23 -48.95
C LYS A 230 47.50 -6.21 -47.92
N ARG A 231 46.63 -5.74 -47.04
CA ARG A 231 46.03 -6.50 -45.94
C ARG A 231 44.58 -6.08 -45.81
N SER A 232 43.68 -7.06 -45.68
CA SER A 232 42.25 -6.84 -45.55
C SER A 232 41.64 -7.79 -44.55
N HIS A 233 40.48 -7.42 -44.03
CA HIS A 233 39.61 -8.29 -43.24
C HIS A 233 38.19 -8.29 -43.82
N ASP A 234 37.42 -9.29 -43.41
CA ASP A 234 36.00 -9.38 -43.72
C ASP A 234 35.20 -8.68 -42.62
N GLU A 235 34.41 -7.69 -43.01
CA GLU A 235 33.42 -7.04 -42.15
C GLU A 235 32.01 -7.54 -42.54
N TYR A 236 31.11 -7.56 -41.56
CA TYR A 236 29.74 -8.05 -41.74
C TYR A 236 28.77 -7.09 -41.08
N ASP A 237 27.58 -6.95 -41.67
CA ASP A 237 26.49 -6.24 -41.03
C ASP A 237 25.67 -7.20 -40.16
N TYR A 238 25.15 -6.67 -39.05
CA TYR A 238 24.38 -7.41 -38.06
C TYR A 238 23.03 -6.74 -37.83
N ASN A 239 22.03 -7.56 -37.52
CA ASN A 239 20.73 -7.12 -37.07
C ASN A 239 20.56 -7.47 -35.58
N ASP A 240 20.39 -6.43 -34.77
CA ASP A 240 20.17 -6.56 -33.32
C ASP A 240 18.68 -6.61 -33.01
N THR A 241 18.27 -7.63 -32.25
CA THR A 241 16.94 -7.67 -31.64
C THR A 241 17.04 -7.21 -30.20
N TYR A 242 16.17 -6.29 -29.79
CA TYR A 242 16.16 -5.74 -28.43
C TYR A 242 14.97 -6.27 -27.64
N GLY A 243 15.23 -6.74 -26.42
CA GLY A 243 14.21 -7.17 -25.45
C GLY A 243 14.36 -6.47 -24.10
N PRO A 244 13.42 -6.66 -23.16
CA PRO A 244 13.50 -6.06 -21.83
C PRO A 244 14.72 -6.57 -21.06
N PHE A 245 15.42 -5.67 -20.34
CA PHE A 245 16.56 -6.04 -19.49
C PHE A 245 16.15 -7.01 -18.37
N ALA A 246 15.01 -6.73 -17.73
CA ALA A 246 14.47 -7.55 -16.67
C ALA A 246 12.95 -7.35 -16.55
N SER A 247 12.29 -8.27 -15.84
CA SER A 247 10.88 -8.16 -15.50
C SER A 247 10.75 -7.84 -14.01
N TRP A 248 9.72 -7.05 -13.66
CA TRP A 248 9.41 -6.70 -12.27
C TRP A 248 9.28 -7.97 -11.40
N GLN A 249 10.10 -8.05 -10.35
CA GLN A 249 10.12 -9.18 -9.41
C GLN A 249 9.41 -8.87 -8.08
N GLY A 250 8.79 -7.70 -7.95
CA GLY A 250 8.10 -7.30 -6.71
C GLY A 250 8.92 -6.46 -5.74
N CYS A 251 10.13 -6.00 -6.07
CA CYS A 251 10.99 -5.34 -5.08
C CYS A 251 10.79 -3.82 -5.05
N VAL A 252 10.44 -3.27 -3.88
CA VAL A 252 10.47 -1.83 -3.59
C VAL A 252 11.71 -1.54 -2.75
N GLU A 253 12.57 -0.64 -3.23
CA GLU A 253 13.84 -0.32 -2.58
C GLU A 253 13.65 0.48 -1.29
N ASP A 254 14.47 0.18 -0.29
CA ASP A 254 14.68 1.08 0.85
C ASP A 254 15.59 2.25 0.43
N ARG A 255 15.44 3.41 1.08
CA ARG A 255 16.34 4.53 0.85
C ARG A 255 17.73 4.22 1.44
N PRO A 256 18.82 4.78 0.91
CA PRO A 256 20.10 4.72 1.60
C PRO A 256 20.06 5.47 2.94
N TYR A 257 20.78 4.97 3.95
CA TYR A 257 21.02 5.74 5.17
C TYR A 257 21.79 7.04 4.86
N PRO A 258 21.46 8.21 5.46
CA PRO A 258 20.52 8.42 6.58
C PRO A 258 19.08 8.74 6.15
N TYR A 259 18.76 8.69 4.87
CA TYR A 259 17.47 9.09 4.35
C TYR A 259 16.38 8.03 4.51
N ASN A 260 16.71 6.82 4.96
CA ASN A 260 15.73 5.81 5.34
C ASN A 260 15.11 6.02 6.73
N VAL A 261 15.68 6.92 7.55
CA VAL A 261 15.15 7.21 8.89
C VAL A 261 14.38 8.53 8.96
N ASN A 262 14.25 9.26 7.85
CA ASN A 262 13.48 10.50 7.78
C ASN A 262 12.93 10.75 6.36
N ASP A 263 11.93 11.62 6.25
CA ASP A 263 11.37 12.04 4.95
C ASP A 263 12.13 13.23 4.33
N ALA A 264 13.36 13.52 4.80
CA ALA A 264 14.14 14.64 4.28
C ALA A 264 14.54 14.34 2.83
N PRO A 265 14.52 15.34 1.93
CA PRO A 265 15.09 15.19 0.58
C PRO A 265 16.60 14.85 0.67
N ALA A 266 17.12 14.08 -0.29
CA ALA A 266 18.56 13.87 -0.42
C ALA A 266 19.32 15.11 -0.87
#